data_AF-A0AAD5J0L3-F1
#
_entry.id   AF-A0AAD5J0L3-F1
#
_cell.length_a   1.000
_cell.length_b   1.000
_cell.length_c   1.000
_cell.angle_alpha   90.00
_cell.angle_beta   90.00
_cell.angle_gamma   90.00
#
_symmetry.space_group_name_H-M   'P 1'
#
loop_
_entity.id
_entity.type
_entity.pdbx_description
1 polymer ?
#
loop_
_entity_poly.entity_id
_entity_poly.type
_entity_poly.pdbx_seq_one_letter_code
_entity_poly.pdbx_strand_id
1 'polypeptide(L)'
;MSPRSRTSDLQQKSGVARSQPSSQKGPSIIHDGKSICESFVILQYIDEVWHDKSPLLPSDPYQRSQARFWGDYVEKKLYITGRRVWTGKGEDQEVAKKELIELLNTMEESLETSTSLEETLLVL
;
A
#
# COMPACT_ATOMS: atom_id res chain seq x y z
N MET A 1 18.31 -22.72 7.94
CA MET A 1 17.88 -21.74 8.97
C MET A 1 16.73 -20.93 8.39
N SER A 2 15.55 -20.99 9.02
CA SER A 2 14.30 -20.43 8.49
C SER A 2 14.19 -18.92 8.77
N PRO A 3 13.85 -18.06 7.80
CA PRO A 3 13.85 -16.59 7.96
C PRO A 3 12.58 -16.07 8.69
N ARG A 4 12.09 -16.77 9.72
CA ARG A 4 10.83 -16.43 10.42
C ARG A 4 10.99 -15.52 11.66
N SER A 5 12.19 -15.07 12.02
CA SER A 5 12.42 -14.47 13.35
C SER A 5 12.42 -12.94 13.39
N ARG A 6 12.53 -12.22 12.25
CA ARG A 6 12.87 -10.79 12.30
C ARG A 6 11.69 -9.85 12.56
N THR A 7 10.46 -10.25 12.20
CA THR A 7 9.25 -9.43 12.40
C THR A 7 8.72 -9.50 13.83
N SER A 8 8.88 -10.65 14.49
CA SER A 8 8.39 -10.89 15.85
C SER A 8 9.17 -10.08 16.90
N ASP A 9 10.47 -9.90 16.72
CA ASP A 9 11.32 -9.12 17.64
C ASP A 9 10.96 -7.63 17.68
N LEU A 10 10.45 -7.08 16.56
CA LEU A 10 10.03 -5.66 16.48
C LEU A 10 8.68 -5.42 17.18
N GLN A 11 7.76 -6.39 17.11
CA GLN A 11 6.47 -6.32 17.81
C GLN A 11 6.63 -6.48 19.32
N GLN A 12 7.58 -7.30 19.76
CA GLN A 12 7.84 -7.55 21.18
C GLN A 12 8.51 -6.35 21.87
N LYS A 13 9.34 -5.59 21.16
CA LYS A 13 10.03 -4.40 21.72
C LYS A 13 9.15 -3.14 21.84
N SER A 14 8.03 -3.05 21.12
CA SER A 14 7.21 -1.83 21.02
C SER A 14 5.91 -1.86 21.83
N GLY A 15 5.59 -2.95 22.53
CA GLY A 15 4.32 -3.07 23.28
C GLY A 15 3.07 -3.22 22.39
N VAL A 16 3.23 -3.18 21.07
CA VAL A 16 2.18 -3.29 20.04
C VAL A 16 1.46 -4.65 20.07
N ALA A 17 2.07 -5.67 20.68
CA ALA A 17 1.51 -7.01 20.77
C ALA A 17 0.23 -7.12 21.64
N ARG A 18 -0.10 -6.12 22.46
CA ARG A 18 -1.20 -6.27 23.45
C ARG A 18 -2.59 -5.94 22.88
N SER A 19 -2.69 -5.27 21.72
CA SER A 19 -3.97 -4.83 21.15
C SER A 19 -4.31 -5.40 19.78
N GLN A 20 -3.38 -6.10 19.12
CA GLN A 20 -3.66 -6.74 17.84
C GLN A 20 -4.27 -8.14 18.07
N PRO A 21 -5.38 -8.49 17.38
CA PRO A 21 -5.80 -9.88 17.25
C PRO A 21 -4.62 -10.69 16.69
N SER A 22 -4.31 -11.84 17.30
CA SER A 22 -3.15 -12.68 16.93
C SER A 22 -3.16 -13.19 15.48
N SER A 23 -4.26 -12.97 14.74
CA SER A 23 -4.41 -13.29 13.32
C SER A 23 -3.94 -12.19 12.36
N GLN A 24 -3.75 -10.94 12.80
CA GLN A 24 -3.39 -9.83 11.91
C GLN A 24 -1.86 -9.68 11.81
N LYS A 25 -1.33 -9.97 10.62
CA LYS A 25 0.09 -9.82 10.27
C LYS A 25 0.26 -8.56 9.43
N GLY A 26 0.65 -7.45 10.06
CA GLY A 26 0.84 -6.19 9.35
C GLY A 26 1.22 -5.04 10.30
N PRO A 27 1.53 -3.85 9.76
CA PRO A 27 1.72 -2.66 10.58
C PRO A 27 0.45 -2.36 11.38
N SER A 28 0.62 -1.81 12.56
CA SER A 28 -0.45 -1.21 13.37
C SER A 28 0.04 0.03 14.08
N ILE A 29 -0.91 0.90 14.38
CA ILE A 29 -0.71 2.09 15.20
C ILE A 29 -1.72 2.10 16.35
N ILE A 30 -1.39 2.82 17.42
CA ILE A 30 -2.29 3.06 18.55
C ILE A 30 -2.50 4.56 18.67
N HIS A 31 -3.75 5.00 18.61
CA HIS A 31 -4.14 6.39 18.85
C HIS A 31 -5.28 6.39 19.89
N ASP A 32 -5.13 7.16 20.97
CA ASP A 32 -6.06 7.21 22.10
C ASP A 32 -6.44 5.84 22.69
N GLY A 33 -5.45 4.95 22.80
CA GLY A 33 -5.62 3.60 23.32
C GLY A 33 -6.40 2.65 22.39
N LYS A 34 -6.77 3.09 21.18
CA LYS A 34 -7.43 2.27 20.16
C LYS A 34 -6.42 1.80 19.12
N SER A 35 -6.45 0.52 18.80
CA SER A 35 -5.57 -0.10 17.80
C SER A 35 -6.17 0.04 16.40
N ILE A 36 -5.37 0.48 15.45
CA ILE A 36 -5.70 0.48 14.02
C ILE A 36 -4.69 -0.43 13.30
N CYS A 37 -5.19 -1.35 12.49
CA CYS A 37 -4.42 -2.34 11.74
C CYS A 37 -4.71 -2.21 10.25
N GLU A 38 -3.90 -2.88 9.41
CA GLU A 38 -3.89 -2.82 7.95
C GLU A 38 -3.29 -1.49 7.42
N SER A 39 -2.23 -1.60 6.62
CA SER A 39 -1.47 -0.48 6.05
C SER A 39 -2.38 0.58 5.42
N PHE A 40 -3.29 0.14 4.56
CA PHE A 40 -4.16 1.04 3.81
C PHE A 40 -5.27 1.67 4.67
N VAL A 41 -5.72 0.98 5.73
CA VAL A 41 -6.68 1.53 6.70
C VAL A 41 -5.98 2.56 7.60
N ILE A 42 -4.73 2.30 7.99
CA ILE A 42 -3.90 3.24 8.76
C ILE A 42 -3.71 4.54 7.99
N LEU A 43 -3.40 4.49 6.69
CA LEU A 43 -3.23 5.69 5.87
C LEU A 43 -4.52 6.51 5.77
N GLN A 44 -5.67 5.86 5.58
CA GLN A 44 -6.97 6.55 5.57
C GLN A 44 -7.29 7.19 6.93
N TYR A 45 -7.00 6.49 8.02
CA TYR A 45 -7.19 7.03 9.36
C TYR A 45 -6.33 8.28 9.60
N ILE A 46 -5.06 8.23 9.19
CA ILE A 46 -4.15 9.37 9.31
C ILE A 46 -4.65 10.55 8.47
N ASP A 47 -5.07 10.29 7.24
CA ASP A 47 -5.62 11.31 6.35
C ASP A 47 -6.85 11.98 6.97
N GLU A 48 -7.78 11.23 7.56
CA GLU A 48 -8.99 11.78 8.17
C GLU A 48 -8.71 12.58 9.45
N VAL A 49 -7.80 12.10 10.31
CA VAL A 49 -7.51 12.72 11.62
C VAL A 49 -6.64 13.98 11.48
N TRP A 50 -5.71 14.01 10.52
CA TRP A 50 -4.77 15.13 10.33
C TRP A 50 -4.92 15.82 8.95
N HIS A 51 -6.12 15.77 8.36
CA HIS A 51 -6.44 16.36 7.06
C HIS A 51 -6.11 17.86 6.95
N ASP A 52 -6.12 18.58 8.08
CA ASP A 52 -5.91 20.02 8.16
C ASP A 52 -4.44 20.44 8.00
N LYS A 53 -3.50 19.53 8.26
CA LYS A 53 -2.06 19.84 8.25
C LYS A 53 -1.35 19.35 7.00
N SER A 54 -1.70 18.15 6.53
CA SER A 54 -1.03 17.49 5.41
C SER A 54 -1.93 16.41 4.82
N PRO A 55 -2.91 16.78 3.98
CA PRO A 55 -3.80 15.81 3.35
C PRO A 55 -2.99 14.84 2.48
N LEU A 56 -3.17 13.55 2.71
CA LEU A 56 -2.58 12.46 1.93
C LEU A 56 -3.40 12.17 0.68
N LEU A 57 -4.73 12.34 0.76
CA LEU A 57 -5.63 12.11 -0.37
C LEU A 57 -6.16 13.43 -0.96
N PRO A 58 -6.49 13.46 -2.26
CA PRO A 58 -7.17 14.60 -2.88
C PRO A 58 -8.49 14.95 -2.18
N SER A 59 -8.82 16.24 -2.17
CA SER A 59 -10.11 16.72 -1.65
C SER A 59 -11.27 16.41 -2.59
N ASP A 60 -11.03 16.46 -3.91
CA ASP A 60 -12.02 16.13 -4.93
C ASP A 60 -12.47 14.66 -4.81
N PRO A 61 -13.79 14.38 -4.76
CA PRO A 61 -14.28 13.02 -4.57
C PRO A 61 -13.85 12.02 -5.65
N TYR A 62 -13.75 12.46 -6.91
CA TYR A 62 -13.37 11.59 -8.02
C TYR A 62 -11.88 11.28 -7.98
N GLN A 63 -11.03 12.29 -7.81
CA GLN A 63 -9.59 12.08 -7.65
C GLN A 63 -9.28 11.22 -6.41
N ARG A 64 -10.02 11.41 -5.33
CA ARG A 64 -9.92 10.57 -4.13
C ARG A 64 -10.32 9.12 -4.38
N SER A 65 -11.38 8.86 -5.17
CA SER A 65 -11.74 7.48 -5.53
C SER A 65 -10.68 6.83 -6.41
N GLN A 66 -10.07 7.58 -7.34
CA GLN A 66 -8.96 7.11 -8.17
C GLN A 66 -7.72 6.80 -7.32
N ALA A 67 -7.33 7.67 -6.39
CA ALA A 67 -6.23 7.41 -5.46
C ALA A 67 -6.47 6.15 -4.62
N ARG A 68 -7.70 5.96 -4.14
CA ARG A 68 -8.08 4.76 -3.38
C ARG A 68 -8.04 3.49 -4.23
N PHE A 69 -8.48 3.56 -5.47
CA PHE A 69 -8.40 2.44 -6.42
C PHE A 69 -6.95 1.99 -6.63
N TRP A 70 -6.05 2.92 -6.91
CA TRP A 70 -4.63 2.59 -7.11
C TRP A 70 -3.95 2.11 -5.84
N GLY A 71 -4.28 2.67 -4.67
CA GLY A 71 -3.82 2.15 -3.39
C GLY A 71 -4.22 0.69 -3.15
N ASP A 72 -5.48 0.34 -3.44
CA ASP A 72 -5.97 -1.03 -3.36
C ASP A 72 -5.30 -1.96 -4.37
N TYR A 73 -5.06 -1.48 -5.59
CA TYR A 73 -4.34 -2.20 -6.64
C TYR A 73 -2.91 -2.55 -6.19
N VAL A 74 -2.19 -1.59 -5.61
CA VAL A 74 -0.82 -1.81 -5.09
C VAL A 74 -0.81 -2.87 -3.98
N GLU A 75 -1.71 -2.76 -2.99
CA GLU A 75 -1.78 -3.68 -1.87
C GLU A 75 -2.14 -5.12 -2.33
N LYS A 76 -3.15 -5.24 -3.20
CA LYS A 76 -3.69 -6.56 -3.61
C LYS A 76 -2.93 -7.23 -4.75
N LYS A 77 -2.24 -6.47 -5.60
CA LYS A 77 -1.55 -7.00 -6.78
C LYS A 77 -0.05 -6.82 -6.65
N LEU A 78 0.41 -5.57 -6.60
CA LEU A 78 1.83 -5.25 -6.69
C LEU A 78 2.63 -5.85 -5.52
N TYR A 79 2.14 -5.70 -4.29
CA TYR A 79 2.83 -6.24 -3.10
C TYR A 79 2.91 -7.77 -3.12
N ILE A 80 1.82 -8.46 -3.48
CA ILE A 80 1.77 -9.93 -3.53
C ILE A 80 2.72 -10.45 -4.62
N THR A 81 2.66 -9.89 -5.82
CA THR A 81 3.50 -10.30 -6.94
C THR A 81 4.97 -9.94 -6.70
N GLY A 82 5.26 -8.74 -6.21
CA GLY A 82 6.63 -8.34 -5.82
C GLY A 82 7.22 -9.24 -4.75
N ARG A 83 6.41 -9.68 -3.78
CA ARG A 83 6.83 -10.66 -2.78
C ARG A 83 7.14 -12.02 -3.40
N ARG A 84 6.35 -12.48 -4.39
CA ARG A 84 6.65 -13.71 -5.15
C ARG A 84 7.96 -13.59 -5.93
N VAL A 85 8.24 -12.44 -6.54
CA VAL A 85 9.54 -12.20 -7.19
C VAL A 85 10.69 -12.29 -6.19
N TRP A 86 10.55 -11.70 -5.00
CA TRP A 86 11.62 -11.69 -3.99
C TRP A 86 11.84 -13.04 -3.30
N THR A 87 10.77 -13.82 -3.10
CA THR A 87 10.81 -15.05 -2.28
C THR A 87 10.70 -16.35 -3.07
N GLY A 88 10.19 -16.28 -4.31
CA GLY A 88 10.03 -17.41 -5.22
C GLY A 88 11.35 -17.88 -5.82
N LYS A 89 11.32 -19.01 -6.52
CA LYS A 89 12.49 -19.63 -7.17
C LYS A 89 12.08 -20.34 -8.46
N GLY A 90 13.03 -20.47 -9.38
CA GLY A 90 12.82 -21.21 -10.64
C GLY A 90 11.68 -20.59 -11.45
N GLU A 91 10.83 -21.44 -12.00
CA GLU A 91 9.74 -21.03 -12.90
C GLU A 91 8.75 -20.06 -12.25
N ASP A 92 8.37 -20.25 -10.99
CA ASP A 92 7.44 -19.35 -10.30
C ASP A 92 7.99 -17.93 -10.17
N GLN A 93 9.31 -17.78 -9.98
CA GLN A 93 9.95 -16.47 -9.92
C GLN A 93 9.95 -15.80 -11.29
N GLU A 94 10.23 -16.53 -12.37
CA GLU A 94 10.24 -15.99 -13.73
C GLU A 94 8.84 -15.59 -14.21
N VAL A 95 7.81 -16.37 -13.86
CA VAL A 95 6.41 -15.99 -14.09
C VAL A 95 6.05 -14.73 -13.30
N ALA A 96 6.39 -14.68 -12.01
CA ALA A 96 6.09 -13.52 -11.17
C ALA A 96 6.80 -12.23 -11.65
N LYS A 97 7.99 -12.33 -12.25
CA LYS A 97 8.69 -11.17 -12.85
C LYS A 97 7.90 -10.60 -14.03
N LYS A 98 7.40 -11.46 -14.92
CA LYS A 98 6.59 -11.05 -16.06
C LYS A 98 5.29 -10.39 -15.59
N GLU A 99 4.59 -11.02 -14.65
CA GLU A 99 3.40 -10.45 -14.03
C GLU A 99 3.70 -9.09 -13.38
N LEU A 100 4.82 -8.94 -12.67
CA LEU A 100 5.19 -7.67 -12.03
C LEU A 100 5.41 -6.56 -13.07
N ILE A 101 6.06 -6.86 -14.19
CA ILE A 101 6.27 -5.91 -15.28
C ILE A 101 4.93 -5.47 -15.87
N GLU A 102 3.99 -6.39 -16.12
CA GLU A 102 2.65 -6.06 -16.62
C GLU A 102 1.87 -5.14 -15.66
N LEU A 103 1.96 -5.42 -14.35
CA LEU A 103 1.34 -4.57 -13.33
C LEU A 103 1.94 -3.16 -13.30
N LEU A 104 3.27 -3.04 -13.46
CA LEU A 104 3.97 -1.76 -13.49
C LEU A 104 3.61 -0.96 -14.76
N ASN A 105 3.57 -1.61 -15.92
CA ASN A 105 3.16 -0.96 -17.17
C ASN A 105 1.72 -0.42 -17.07
N THR A 106 0.81 -1.18 -16.45
CA THR A 106 -0.58 -0.72 -16.22
C THR A 106 -0.61 0.57 -15.38
N MET A 107 0.27 0.69 -14.39
CA MET A 107 0.38 1.90 -13.57
C MET A 107 1.00 3.06 -14.35
N GLU A 108 2.03 2.79 -15.14
CA GLU A 108 2.70 3.79 -16.00
C GLU A 108 1.71 4.39 -17.01
N GLU A 109 0.93 3.58 -17.71
CA GLU A 109 -0.13 4.04 -18.63
C GLU A 109 -1.14 4.96 -17.93
N SER A 110 -1.50 4.65 -16.68
CA SER A 110 -2.39 5.51 -15.90
C SER A 110 -1.75 6.86 -15.53
N LEU A 111 -0.43 6.91 -15.32
CA LEU A 111 0.27 8.15 -14.99
C LEU A 111 0.45 9.02 -16.24
N GLU A 112 0.79 8.42 -17.37
CA GLU A 112 0.92 9.13 -18.66
C GLU A 112 -0.41 9.75 -19.09
N THR A 113 -1.50 9.00 -18.99
CA THR A 113 -2.85 9.52 -19.29
C THR A 113 -3.23 10.70 -18.39
N SER A 114 -2.89 10.64 -17.09
CA SER A 114 -3.15 11.76 -16.18
C SER A 114 -2.34 13.02 -16.53
N THR A 115 -1.07 12.87 -16.92
CA THR A 115 -0.18 13.98 -17.28
C THR A 115 -0.60 14.66 -18.58
N SER A 116 -0.96 13.87 -19.59
CA SER A 116 -1.38 14.39 -20.91
C SER A 116 -2.71 15.17 -20.85
N LEU A 117 -3.61 14.80 -19.94
CA LEU A 117 -4.87 15.50 -19.74
C LEU A 117 -4.67 16.88 -19.10
N GLU A 118 -3.74 17.03 -18.15
CA GLU A 118 -3.41 18.33 -17.56
C GLU A 118 -2.75 19.27 -18.59
N GLU A 119 -1.84 18.76 -19.43
CA GLU A 119 -1.24 19.53 -20.51
C GLU A 119 -2.28 19.99 -21.56
N THR A 120 -3.26 19.15 -21.88
CA THR A 120 -4.33 19.51 -22.83
C THR A 120 -5.26 20.59 -22.27
N LEU A 121 -5.57 20.55 -20.97
CA LEU A 121 -6.40 21.56 -20.30
C LEU A 121 -5.69 22.91 -20.13
N LEU A 122 -4.36 22.94 -20.12
CA LEU A 122 -3.55 24.16 -20.04
C LEU A 122 -3.44 24.93 -21.37
N VAL A 123 -3.83 24.32 -22.49
CA VAL A 123 -3.72 24.90 -23.86
C VAL A 123 -5.08 25.40 -24.40
N LEU A 124 -6.15 25.31 -23.60
CA LEU A 124 -7.49 25.85 -23.88
C LEU A 124 -7.81 27.03 -22.96
#